data_AF-A0A1J5IC70-F1
#
_entry.id   AF-A0A1J5IC70-F1
#
_cell.length_a   1.000
_cell.length_b   1.000
_cell.length_c   1.000
_cell.angle_alpha   90.00
_cell.angle_beta   90.00
_cell.angle_gamma   90.00
#
_symmetry.space_group_name_H-M   'P 1'
#
loop_
_entity.id
_entity.type
_entity.pdbx_description
1 polymer ?
#
loop_
_entity_poly.entity_id
_entity_poly.type
_entity_poly.pdbx_seq_one_letter_code
_entity_poly.pdbx_strand_id
1 'polypeptide(L)'
;MKWIGERERLPVEVVSFGALINGDEAIALRGILRPAAEFDYLRDYGHSGSSTACGISLFVRLFQAKTLLHINRDQRGNYAVIELEK
;
A
#
# COMPACT_ATOMS: atom_id res chain seq x y z
N MET A 1 -10.79 11.06 1.45
CA MET A 1 -10.19 10.30 0.33
C MET A 1 -10.89 10.60 -0.99
N LYS A 2 -10.81 11.85 -1.46
CA LYS A 2 -11.40 12.22 -2.75
C LYS A 2 -10.55 11.67 -3.92
N TRP A 3 -9.22 11.72 -3.77
CA TRP A 3 -8.26 11.23 -4.76
C TRP A 3 -8.42 9.74 -5.14
N ILE A 4 -8.63 8.84 -4.18
CA ILE A 4 -8.76 7.39 -4.48
C ILE A 4 -10.02 7.11 -5.32
N GLY A 5 -11.14 7.77 -5.01
CA GLY A 5 -12.38 7.61 -5.76
C GLY A 5 -12.36 8.25 -7.15
N GLU A 6 -11.51 9.24 -7.36
CA GLU A 6 -11.33 9.96 -8.63
C GLU A 6 -10.18 9.39 -9.48
N ARG A 7 -9.49 8.36 -9.01
CA ARG A 7 -8.39 7.72 -9.73
C ARG A 7 -8.95 6.97 -10.94
N GLU A 8 -8.84 7.56 -12.13
CA GLU A 8 -9.18 6.94 -13.43
C GLU A 8 -8.18 5.86 -13.90
N ARG A 9 -7.16 5.55 -13.09
CA ARG A 9 -6.10 4.59 -13.46
C ARG A 9 -6.53 3.13 -13.31
N LEU A 10 -5.82 2.29 -14.06
CA LEU A 10 -5.89 0.83 -14.10
C LEU A 10 -6.10 0.18 -12.71
N PRO A 11 -6.77 -0.99 -12.67
CA PRO A 11 -6.98 -1.75 -11.45
C PRO A 11 -5.65 -1.90 -10.68
N VAL A 12 -5.70 -1.69 -9.37
CA VAL A 12 -4.52 -1.91 -8.52
C VAL A 12 -4.22 -3.40 -8.50
N GLU A 13 -3.05 -3.81 -8.99
CA GLU A 13 -2.69 -5.23 -8.92
C GLU A 13 -2.38 -5.65 -7.49
N VAL A 14 -1.51 -4.90 -6.81
CA VAL A 14 -1.12 -5.18 -5.43
C VAL A 14 -1.30 -3.92 -4.57
N VAL A 15 -1.90 -4.07 -3.39
CA VAL A 15 -1.95 -3.01 -2.37
C VAL A 15 -1.08 -3.39 -1.17
N SER A 16 -0.52 -2.39 -0.51
CA SER A 16 0.10 -2.55 0.81
C SER A 16 -0.22 -1.38 1.72
N PHE A 17 -0.30 -1.63 3.02
CA PHE A 17 -0.66 -0.62 4.01
C PHE A 17 0.50 -0.33 4.97
N GLY A 18 0.61 0.93 5.37
CA GLY A 18 1.56 1.39 6.39
C GLY A 18 1.08 1.06 7.81
N ALA A 19 2.01 1.14 8.78
CA ALA A 19 1.77 0.67 10.15
C ALA A 19 0.69 1.45 10.92
N LEU A 20 0.37 2.67 10.48
CA LEU A 20 -0.67 3.50 11.11
C LEU A 20 -2.02 3.43 10.40
N ILE A 21 -2.13 2.62 9.34
CA ILE A 21 -3.43 2.24 8.77
C ILE A 21 -3.99 1.12 9.63
N ASN A 22 -5.17 1.35 10.21
CA ASN A 22 -5.82 0.33 11.04
C ASN A 22 -6.65 -0.66 10.20
N GLY A 23 -7.18 -1.70 10.84
CA GLY A 23 -7.94 -2.76 10.17
C GLY A 23 -9.19 -2.26 9.44
N ASP A 24 -10.00 -1.42 10.07
CA ASP A 24 -11.24 -0.90 9.47
C ASP A 24 -10.95 0.00 8.27
N GLU A 25 -9.91 0.84 8.39
CA GLU A 25 -9.43 1.70 7.32
C GLU A 25 -8.90 0.88 6.14
N ALA A 26 -8.11 -0.16 6.41
CA ALA A 26 -7.64 -1.10 5.39
C ALA A 26 -8.80 -1.85 4.71
N ILE A 27 -9.84 -2.26 5.45
CA ILE A 27 -11.06 -2.86 4.88
C ILE A 27 -11.75 -1.88 3.92
N ALA A 28 -11.98 -0.63 4.36
CA ALA A 28 -12.62 0.39 3.54
C ALA A 28 -11.81 0.68 2.27
N LEU A 29 -10.49 0.83 2.41
CA LEU A 29 -9.57 1.03 1.29
C LEU A 29 -9.60 -0.12 0.29
N ARG A 30 -9.61 -1.37 0.75
CA ARG A 30 -9.72 -2.55 -0.12
C ARG A 30 -11.04 -2.57 -0.88
N GLY A 31 -12.15 -2.21 -0.23
CA GLY A 31 -13.46 -2.15 -0.88
C GLY A 31 -13.50 -1.15 -2.04
N ILE A 32 -12.78 -0.04 -1.91
CA ILE A 32 -12.71 1.02 -2.93
C ILE A 32 -11.72 0.62 -4.05
N LEU A 33 -10.51 0.19 -3.68
CA LEU A 33 -9.41 -0.07 -4.62
C LEU A 33 -9.57 -1.39 -5.38
N ARG A 34 -10.26 -2.37 -4.78
CA ARG A 34 -10.45 -3.74 -5.29
C ARG A 34 -9.15 -4.36 -5.85
N PRO A 35 -8.09 -4.44 -5.02
CA PRO A 35 -6.81 -4.94 -5.50
C PRO A 35 -6.86 -6.43 -5.82
N ALA A 36 -6.04 -6.89 -6.77
CA ALA A 36 -5.96 -8.32 -7.08
C ALA A 36 -5.20 -9.13 -6.01
N ALA A 37 -4.28 -8.49 -5.28
CA ALA A 37 -3.53 -9.08 -4.18
C ALA A 37 -3.14 -8.06 -3.10
N GLU A 38 -2.72 -8.56 -1.94
CA GLU A 38 -2.22 -7.76 -0.81
C GLU A 38 -0.78 -8.17 -0.47
N PHE A 39 0.06 -7.19 -0.17
CA PHE A 39 1.43 -7.40 0.28
C PHE A 39 1.61 -6.80 1.69
N ASP A 40 1.61 -7.67 2.70
CA ASP A 40 1.70 -7.30 4.11
C ASP A 40 3.13 -7.48 4.65
N TYR A 41 4.00 -6.54 4.28
CA TYR A 41 5.40 -6.60 4.69
C TYR A 41 5.60 -6.41 6.21
N LEU A 42 4.64 -5.81 6.92
CA LEU A 42 4.74 -5.59 8.36
C LEU A 42 4.52 -6.90 9.11
N ARG A 43 3.51 -7.66 8.70
CA ARG A 43 3.25 -9.00 9.25
C ARG A 43 4.36 -9.97 8.89
N ASP A 44 4.82 -9.95 7.65
CA ASP A 44 5.73 -10.96 7.13
C ASP A 44 7.20 -10.70 7.49
N TYR A 45 7.60 -9.44 7.72
CA TYR A 45 9.01 -9.07 7.93
C TYR A 45 9.25 -8.13 9.14
N GLY A 46 8.20 -7.77 9.88
CA GLY A 46 8.30 -7.02 11.13
C GLY A 46 8.42 -5.50 10.98
N HIS A 47 8.60 -4.83 12.12
CA HIS A 47 8.64 -3.37 12.20
C HIS A 47 10.06 -2.86 12.49
N SER A 48 10.60 -2.04 11.60
CA SER A 48 11.81 -1.22 11.75
C SER A 48 11.53 0.26 11.43
N GLY A 49 12.41 1.17 11.86
CA GLY A 49 12.28 2.61 11.54
C GLY A 49 12.26 2.92 10.03
N SER A 50 12.65 1.96 9.20
CA SER A 50 12.64 2.01 7.73
C SER A 50 11.71 0.97 7.09
N SER A 51 10.72 0.44 7.83
CA SER A 51 9.87 -0.68 7.39
C SER A 51 9.30 -0.50 5.99
N THR A 52 8.79 0.68 5.67
CA THR A 52 8.19 0.98 4.36
C THR A 52 9.22 0.90 3.24
N ALA A 53 10.41 1.48 3.42
CA ALA A 53 11.47 1.44 2.41
C ALA A 53 11.99 0.01 2.20
N CYS A 54 12.14 -0.76 3.28
CA CYS A 54 12.52 -2.17 3.22
C CYS A 54 11.44 -3.01 2.52
N GLY A 55 10.17 -2.83 2.88
CA GLY A 55 9.03 -3.53 2.29
C GLY A 55 8.90 -3.25 0.79
N ILE A 56 8.98 -1.98 0.39
CA ILE A 56 8.97 -1.58 -1.03
C ILE A 56 10.14 -2.21 -1.80
N SER A 57 11.35 -2.14 -1.23
CA SER A 57 12.53 -2.72 -1.87
C SER A 57 12.40 -4.24 -2.04
N LEU A 58 11.80 -4.90 -1.05
CA LEU A 58 11.51 -6.33 -1.09
C LEU A 58 10.45 -6.65 -2.15
N PHE A 59 9.38 -5.86 -2.25
CA PHE A 59 8.37 -6.01 -3.29
C PHE A 59 9.00 -5.94 -4.69
N VAL A 60 9.80 -4.91 -4.97
CA VAL A 60 10.48 -4.72 -6.27
C VAL A 60 11.39 -5.90 -6.64
N ARG A 61 11.96 -6.57 -5.63
CA ARG A 61 12.83 -7.74 -5.81
C ARG A 61 12.02 -9.02 -6.09
N LEU A 62 10.91 -9.23 -5.38
CA LEU A 62 10.12 -10.46 -5.44
C LEU A 62 9.10 -10.48 -6.59
N PHE A 63 8.50 -9.33 -6.90
CA PHE A 63 7.40 -9.22 -7.85
C PHE A 63 7.83 -8.39 -9.06
N GLN A 64 8.33 -9.06 -10.09
CA GLN A 64 8.69 -8.41 -11.36
C GLN A 64 7.43 -8.17 -12.19
N ALA A 65 7.38 -7.02 -12.90
CA ALA A 65 6.26 -6.61 -13.76
C ALA A 65 4.90 -6.50 -13.04
N LYS A 66 4.90 -6.18 -11.74
CA LYS A 66 3.70 -5.90 -10.94
C LYS A 66 3.69 -4.47 -10.45
N THR A 67 2.51 -3.88 -10.44
CA THR A 67 2.27 -2.56 -9.84
C THR A 67 1.92 -2.68 -8.36
N LEU A 68 2.47 -1.78 -7.54
CA LEU A 68 2.15 -1.67 -6.12
C LEU A 68 1.59 -0.29 -5.81
N LEU A 69 0.45 -0.25 -5.13
CA LEU A 69 -0.03 0.94 -4.44
C LEU A 69 0.20 0.79 -2.94
N HIS A 70 1.17 1.53 -2.41
CA HIS A 70 1.41 1.62 -0.97
C HIS A 70 0.69 2.84 -0.40
N ILE A 71 -0.10 2.63 0.66
CA ILE A 71 -0.84 3.70 1.34
C ILE A 71 -0.40 3.73 2.80
N ASN A 72 0.05 4.89 3.25
CA ASN A 72 0.43 5.15 4.63
C ASN A 72 -0.30 6.37 5.18
N ARG A 73 -0.32 6.48 6.50
CA ARG A 73 -0.84 7.62 7.23
C ARG A 73 0.18 8.04 8.28
N ASP A 74 0.40 9.34 8.44
CA ASP A 74 1.20 9.87 9.55
C ASP A 74 0.36 10.04 10.82
N GLN A 75 1.01 10.39 11.94
CA GLN A 75 0.31 10.62 13.22
C GLN A 75 -0.66 11.81 13.18
N ARG A 76 -0.51 12.72 12.21
CA ARG A 76 -1.38 13.88 12.01
C ARG A 76 -2.58 13.55 11.12
N GLY A 77 -2.65 12.33 10.60
CA GLY A 77 -3.72 11.88 9.70
C GLY A 77 -3.50 12.23 8.23
N ASN A 78 -2.32 12.72 7.86
CA ASN A 78 -1.98 12.95 6.46
C ASN A 78 -1.66 11.62 5.79
N TYR A 79 -2.15 11.45 4.57
CA TYR A 79 -1.89 10.26 3.77
C TYR A 79 -0.68 10.47 2.87
N ALA A 80 0.16 9.45 2.81
CA ALA A 80 1.18 9.30 1.78
C ALA A 80 0.80 8.11 0.90
N VAL A 81 0.81 8.32 -0.40
CA VAL A 81 0.53 7.28 -1.39
C VAL A 81 1.72 7.16 -2.30
N ILE A 82 2.24 5.95 -2.45
CA ILE A 82 3.34 5.62 -3.34
C ILE A 82 2.83 4.60 -4.34
N GLU A 83 2.85 4.97 -5.61
CA GLU A 83 2.56 4.05 -6.72
C GLU A 83 3.89 3.67 -7.38
N LEU A 84 4.13 2.38 -7.50
CA LEU A 84 5.30 1.82 -8.16
C LEU A 84 4.85 1.08 -9.41
N GLU A 85 5.40 1.51 -10.53
CA GLU A 85 5.23 0.91 -11.85
C GLU A 85 6.62 0.46 -12.33
N LYS A 86 6.73 -0.74 -12.90
CA LYS A 86 7.99 -1.29 -13.39
C LYS A 86 7.81 -1.85 -14.78
#